data_AF-K1S777-F1
#
_entry.id   AF-K1S777-F1
#
_cell.length_a   1.000
_cell.length_b   1.000
_cell.length_c   1.000
_cell.angle_alpha   90.00
_cell.angle_beta   90.00
_cell.angle_gamma   90.00
#
_symmetry.space_group_name_H-M   'P 1'
#
loop_
_entity.id
_entity.type
_entity.pdbx_description
1 polymer ?
#
loop_
_entity_poly.entity_id
_entity_poly.type
_entity_poly.pdbx_seq_one_letter_code
_entity_poly.pdbx_strand_id
1 'polypeptide(L)'
;MFGKWQLQKVEASGNVQNVDTVYFNFEHSLFMYQVYVTEIDSFRHQYGYNTLEGEKTLLLELENDPRPISKFLPYTDWNSSKQTYTIDKLESKQLILSREGKTYTFRKF
;
A
#
# COMPACT_ATOMS: atom_id res chain seq x y z
N MET A 1 -10.57 -1.66 -7.81
CA MET A 1 -9.14 -1.53 -7.47
C MET A 1 -8.27 -2.71 -7.95
N PHE A 2 -8.83 -3.75 -8.58
CA PHE A 2 -8.14 -4.98 -8.99
C PHE A 2 -6.80 -4.76 -9.72
N GLY A 3 -5.81 -5.61 -9.44
CA GLY A 3 -4.48 -5.70 -10.05
C GLY A 3 -3.37 -4.95 -9.29
N LYS A 4 -2.20 -4.82 -9.93
CA LYS A 4 -1.00 -4.18 -9.38
C LYS A 4 -1.04 -2.66 -9.52
N TRP A 5 -0.51 -1.97 -8.51
CA TRP A 5 -0.41 -0.52 -8.42
C TRP A 5 0.94 -0.14 -7.86
N GLN A 6 1.69 0.70 -8.56
CA GLN A 6 2.99 1.21 -8.10
C GLN A 6 2.78 2.57 -7.44
N LEU A 7 3.27 2.73 -6.21
CA LEU A 7 3.32 4.02 -5.54
C LEU A 7 4.27 4.93 -6.32
N GLN A 8 3.86 6.16 -6.60
CA GLN A 8 4.65 7.15 -7.34
C GLN A 8 5.15 8.26 -6.44
N LYS A 9 4.32 8.65 -5.46
CA LYS A 9 4.69 9.67 -4.47
C LYS A 9 3.87 9.57 -3.20
N VAL A 10 4.47 10.03 -2.11
CA VAL A 10 3.81 10.32 -0.84
C VAL A 10 3.97 11.80 -0.56
N GLU A 11 2.86 12.45 -0.22
CA GLU A 11 2.82 13.88 0.13
C GLU A 11 2.39 14.03 1.58
N ALA A 12 3.14 14.82 2.36
CA ALA A 12 2.87 15.05 3.77
C ALA A 12 3.38 16.44 4.19
N SER A 13 2.51 17.26 4.79
CA SER A 13 2.88 18.59 5.30
C SER A 13 3.62 19.47 4.28
N GLY A 14 3.24 19.42 3.01
CA GLY A 14 3.88 20.18 1.92
C GLY A 14 5.15 19.55 1.34
N ASN A 15 5.66 18.45 1.91
CA ASN A 15 6.78 17.70 1.35
C ASN A 15 6.28 16.62 0.40
N VAL A 16 7.00 16.43 -0.71
CA VAL A 16 6.74 15.39 -1.70
C VAL A 16 7.93 14.44 -1.74
N GLN A 17 7.68 13.15 -1.50
CA GLN A 17 8.64 12.09 -1.68
C GLN A 17 8.25 11.26 -2.89
N ASN A 18 9.10 11.22 -3.93
CA ASN A 18 8.91 10.33 -5.06
C ASN A 18 9.29 8.90 -4.66
N VAL A 19 8.56 7.91 -5.17
CA VAL A 19 8.72 6.49 -4.87
C VAL A 19 8.57 5.69 -6.16
N ASP A 20 9.39 4.65 -6.32
CA ASP A 20 9.32 3.69 -7.42
C ASP A 20 9.48 2.23 -6.97
N THR A 21 9.73 1.99 -5.67
CA THR A 21 10.02 0.66 -5.11
C THR A 21 8.83 -0.03 -4.43
N VAL A 22 7.69 0.65 -4.27
CA VAL A 22 6.54 0.17 -3.49
C VAL A 22 5.35 -0.18 -4.38
N TYR A 23 4.74 -1.33 -4.14
CA TYR A 23 3.61 -1.84 -4.90
C TYR A 23 2.53 -2.42 -4.01
N PHE A 24 1.28 -2.10 -4.35
CA PHE A 24 0.07 -2.72 -3.81
C PHE A 24 -0.57 -3.59 -4.89
N ASN A 25 -0.95 -4.81 -4.53
CA ASN A 25 -1.72 -5.69 -5.41
C ASN A 25 -3.04 -6.04 -4.75
N PHE A 26 -4.13 -5.93 -5.51
CA PHE A 26 -5.49 -6.25 -5.06
C PHE A 26 -6.08 -7.35 -5.94
N GLU A 27 -6.56 -8.43 -5.34
CA GLU A 27 -7.23 -9.52 -6.05
C GLU A 27 -8.43 -10.01 -5.24
N HIS A 28 -9.63 -9.62 -5.67
CA HIS A 28 -10.84 -9.75 -4.84
C HIS A 28 -10.60 -9.19 -3.43
N SER A 29 -10.76 -10.00 -2.38
CA SER A 29 -10.48 -9.64 -0.99
C SER A 29 -9.01 -9.78 -0.59
N LEU A 30 -8.13 -10.29 -1.46
CA LEU A 30 -6.72 -10.46 -1.17
C LEU A 30 -5.91 -9.19 -1.44
N PHE A 31 -4.92 -8.96 -0.60
CA PHE A 31 -3.98 -7.86 -0.70
C PHE A 31 -2.54 -8.39 -0.61
N MET A 32 -1.64 -7.77 -1.38
CA MET A 32 -0.20 -7.98 -1.22
C MET A 32 0.51 -6.63 -1.23
N TYR A 33 1.27 -6.38 -0.16
CA TYR A 33 2.20 -5.26 -0.06
C TYR A 33 3.59 -5.76 -0.47
N GLN A 34 4.16 -5.20 -1.54
CA GLN A 34 5.50 -5.51 -2.02
C GLN A 34 6.40 -4.28 -2.00
N VAL A 35 7.65 -4.46 -1.54
CA VAL A 35 8.69 -3.42 -1.47
C VAL A 35 9.98 -3.98 -2.05
N TYR A 36 10.57 -3.27 -3.01
CA TYR A 36 11.92 -3.53 -3.46
C TYR A 36 12.93 -2.95 -2.47
N VAL A 37 13.82 -3.79 -1.97
CA VAL A 37 14.83 -3.43 -0.98
C VAL A 37 16.19 -3.41 -1.68
N THR A 38 16.72 -2.20 -1.87
CA THR A 38 17.95 -1.93 -2.62
C THR A 38 19.18 -2.63 -2.04
N GLU A 39 19.26 -2.76 -0.72
CA GLU A 39 20.39 -3.31 0.02
C GLU A 39 20.62 -4.79 -0.24
N ILE A 40 19.57 -5.50 -0.66
CA ILE A 40 19.60 -6.93 -0.96
C ILE A 40 19.21 -7.25 -2.39
N ASP A 41 19.03 -6.22 -3.23
CA ASP A 41 18.58 -6.32 -4.63
C ASP A 41 17.42 -7.31 -4.81
N SER A 42 16.39 -7.17 -3.97
CA SER A 42 15.30 -8.14 -3.94
C SER A 42 14.00 -7.56 -3.43
N PHE A 43 12.89 -8.23 -3.76
CA PHE A 43 11.58 -7.88 -3.27
C PHE A 43 11.27 -8.57 -1.94
N ARG A 44 10.79 -7.79 -0.98
CA ARG A 44 10.03 -8.29 0.16
C ARG A 44 8.54 -8.13 -0.13
N HIS A 45 7.73 -9.03 0.38
CA HIS A 45 6.28 -8.91 0.32
C HIS A 45 5.62 -9.52 1.54
N GLN A 46 4.42 -9.04 1.84
CA GLN A 46 3.52 -9.61 2.83
C GLN A 46 2.11 -9.68 2.24
N TYR A 47 1.40 -10.76 2.55
CA TYR A 47 0.02 -10.97 2.14
C TYR A 47 -0.96 -10.49 3.21
N GLY A 48 -2.21 -10.35 2.80
CA GLY A 48 -3.25 -9.84 3.66
C GLY A 48 -4.59 -9.78 2.95
N TYR A 49 -5.49 -9.00 3.54
CA TYR A 49 -6.83 -8.77 3.05
C TYR A 49 -7.10 -7.29 2.80
N ASN A 50 -8.03 -7.03 1.89
CA ASN A 50 -8.64 -5.72 1.69
C ASN A 50 -10.15 -5.81 1.87
N THR A 51 -10.71 -4.81 2.54
CA THR A 51 -12.15 -4.64 2.75
C THR A 51 -12.54 -3.22 2.35
N LEU A 52 -13.56 -3.10 1.50
CA LEU A 52 -14.18 -1.82 1.17
C LEU A 52 -15.40 -1.60 2.08
N GLU A 53 -15.35 -0.56 2.90
CA GLU A 53 -16.46 -0.12 3.72
C GLU A 53 -17.12 1.09 3.06
N GLY A 54 -18.28 0.86 2.44
CA GLY A 54 -18.93 1.87 1.60
C GLY A 54 -18.09 2.22 0.37
N GLU A 55 -18.17 3.47 -0.07
CA GLU A 55 -17.54 3.91 -1.34
C GLU A 55 -16.11 4.42 -1.19
N LYS A 56 -15.72 4.87 0.01
CA LYS A 56 -14.49 5.65 0.21
C LYS A 56 -13.55 5.10 1.28
N THR A 57 -13.92 4.06 2.02
CA THR A 57 -13.05 3.53 3.08
C THR A 57 -12.45 2.21 2.64
N LEU A 58 -11.12 2.14 2.64
CA LEU A 58 -10.34 0.93 2.35
C LEU A 58 -9.61 0.50 3.62
N LEU A 59 -10.01 -0.63 4.18
CA LEU A 59 -9.27 -1.30 5.26
C LEU A 59 -8.32 -2.33 4.64
N LEU A 60 -7.04 -2.27 5.03
CA LEU A 60 -6.01 -3.23 4.64
C LEU A 60 -5.43 -3.88 5.89
N GLU A 61 -5.30 -5.20 5.86
CA GLU A 61 -4.83 -6.01 6.99
C GLU A 61 -3.78 -6.99 6.50
N LEU A 62 -2.57 -6.95 7.07
CA LEU A 62 -1.50 -7.90 6.77
C LEU A 62 -1.60 -9.12 7.68
N GLU A 63 -1.29 -10.29 7.12
CA GLU A 63 -1.25 -11.58 7.81
C GLU A 63 0.14 -11.90 8.37
N ASN A 64 0.20 -12.66 9.45
CA ASN A 64 1.47 -13.09 10.09
C ASN A 64 2.06 -14.38 9.52
N ASP A 65 1.40 -14.96 8.52
CA ASP A 65 1.75 -16.21 7.84
C ASP A 65 2.09 -15.91 6.37
N PRO A 66 3.18 -16.46 5.79
CA PRO A 66 4.14 -17.43 6.36
C PRO A 66 5.30 -16.80 7.13
N ARG A 67 5.32 -15.48 7.27
CA ARG A 67 6.40 -14.76 7.95
C ARG A 67 5.81 -13.72 8.90
N PRO A 68 6.41 -13.56 10.10
CA PRO A 68 5.97 -12.54 11.05
C PRO A 68 5.99 -11.15 10.40
N ILE A 69 4.88 -10.42 10.53
CA ILE A 69 4.73 -9.05 10.01
C ILE A 69 5.78 -8.12 10.61
N SER A 70 6.24 -8.38 11.83
CA SER A 70 7.32 -7.62 12.49
C SER A 70 8.63 -7.60 11.69
N LYS A 71 8.87 -8.57 10.80
CA LYS A 71 10.01 -8.60 9.89
C LYS A 71 9.79 -7.82 8.59
N PHE A 72 8.56 -7.38 8.31
CA PHE A 72 8.17 -6.67 7.11
C PHE A 72 7.84 -5.18 7.37
N LEU A 73 7.19 -4.86 8.49
CA LEU A 73 6.83 -3.47 8.83
C LEU A 73 7.98 -2.46 8.74
N PRO A 74 9.23 -2.78 9.13
CA PRO A 74 10.34 -1.84 9.01
C PRO A 74 10.64 -1.32 7.59
N TYR A 75 10.10 -1.98 6.55
CA TYR A 75 10.25 -1.56 5.15
C TYR A 75 9.07 -0.71 4.64
N THR A 76 8.10 -0.41 5.53
CA THR A 76 6.86 0.29 5.18
C THR A 76 6.66 1.48 6.12
N ASP A 77 5.70 2.33 5.80
CA ASP A 77 5.31 3.41 6.71
C ASP A 77 4.15 3.01 7.64
N TRP A 78 3.87 1.72 7.78
CA TRP A 78 2.86 1.18 8.67
C TRP A 78 3.44 0.93 10.06
N ASN A 79 2.72 1.37 11.09
CA ASN A 79 3.06 1.14 12.50
C ASN A 79 2.34 -0.09 13.10
N SER A 80 1.40 -0.69 12.37
CA SER A 80 0.60 -1.84 12.78
C SER A 80 0.27 -2.73 11.58
N SER A 81 -0.26 -3.92 11.82
CA SER A 81 -0.71 -4.83 10.76
C SER A 81 -1.96 -4.36 10.02
N LYS A 82 -2.67 -3.34 10.52
CA LYS A 82 -3.91 -2.85 9.92
C LYS A 82 -3.81 -1.37 9.61
N GLN A 83 -4.36 -0.96 8.47
CA GLN A 83 -4.41 0.42 8.07
C GLN A 83 -5.70 0.75 7.35
N THR A 84 -6.25 1.90 7.69
CA THR A 84 -7.45 2.44 7.05
C THR A 84 -7.05 3.62 6.18
N TYR A 85 -7.45 3.58 4.92
CA TYR A 85 -7.26 4.64 3.95
C TYR A 85 -8.61 5.19 3.50
N THR A 86 -8.64 6.49 3.22
CA THR A 86 -9.69 7.10 2.40
C THR A 86 -9.29 6.99 0.93
N ILE A 87 -10.21 6.54 0.08
CA ILE A 87 -10.06 6.53 -1.37
C ILE A 87 -10.49 7.90 -1.88
N ASP A 88 -9.52 8.75 -2.15
CA ASP A 88 -9.77 10.08 -2.71
C ASP A 88 -10.06 10.02 -4.21
N LYS A 89 -9.43 9.05 -4.91
CA LYS A 89 -9.59 8.85 -6.34
C LYS A 89 -9.33 7.39 -6.74
N LEU A 90 -10.22 6.83 -7.56
CA LEU A 90 -10.03 5.51 -8.17
C LEU A 90 -10.46 5.56 -9.65
N GLU A 91 -9.49 5.54 -10.54
CA GLU A 91 -9.67 5.48 -12.00
C GLU A 91 -8.94 4.26 -12.60
N SER A 92 -9.06 4.05 -13.91
CA SER A 92 -8.41 2.92 -14.60
C SER A 92 -6.87 2.93 -14.50
N LYS A 93 -6.25 4.12 -14.41
CA LYS A 93 -4.79 4.30 -14.41
C LYS A 93 -4.23 4.94 -13.14
N GLN A 94 -5.08 5.50 -12.28
CA GLN A 94 -4.65 6.23 -11.10
C GLN A 94 -5.48 5.85 -9.87
N LEU A 95 -4.79 5.66 -8.75
CA LEU A 95 -5.38 5.46 -7.44
C LEU A 95 -4.75 6.49 -6.48
N ILE A 96 -5.57 7.23 -5.76
CA ILE A 96 -5.13 8.16 -4.71
C ILE A 96 -5.78 7.74 -3.40
N LEU A 97 -4.94 7.48 -2.42
CA LEU A 97 -5.35 7.16 -1.06
C LEU A 97 -4.87 8.26 -0.11
N SER A 98 -5.59 8.47 0.99
CA SER A 98 -5.11 9.31 2.10
C SER A 98 -5.25 8.61 3.44
N ARG A 99 -4.31 8.93 4.34
CA ARG A 99 -4.29 8.45 5.73
C ARG A 99 -3.44 9.41 6.57
N GLU A 100 -3.94 9.84 7.73
CA GLU A 100 -3.17 10.59 8.73
C GLU A 100 -2.44 11.82 8.17
N GLY A 101 -3.12 12.61 7.32
CA GLY A 101 -2.54 13.81 6.70
C GLY A 101 -1.51 13.53 5.60
N LYS A 102 -1.35 12.27 5.19
CA LYS A 102 -0.54 11.85 4.04
C LYS A 102 -1.43 11.49 2.86
N THR A 103 -0.97 11.82 1.66
CA THR A 103 -1.59 11.42 0.38
C THR A 103 -0.63 10.52 -0.40
N TYR A 104 -1.15 9.41 -0.92
CA TYR A 104 -0.39 8.37 -1.63
C TYR A 104 -0.94 8.28 -3.04
N THR A 105 -0.12 8.62 -4.03
CA THR A 105 -0.51 8.55 -5.45
C THR A 105 0.09 7.32 -6.09
N PHE A 106 -0.76 6.47 -6.65
CA PHE A 106 -0.36 5.26 -7.36
C PHE A 106 -0.72 5.32 -8.84
N ARG A 107 0.07 4.62 -9.66
CA ARG A 107 -0.27 4.31 -11.06
C ARG A 107 -0.54 2.83 -11.22
N LYS A 108 -1.35 2.48 -12.22
CA LYS A 108 -1.51 1.08 -12.64
C LYS A 108 -0.19 0.53 -13.18
N PHE A 109 0.19 -0.68 -12.78
CA PHE A 109 1.37 -1.40 -13.28
C PHE A 109 0.95 -2.62 -14.10
#